data_AF-A0AAN6DBH2-F1
#
_entry.id   AF-A0AAN6DBH2-F1
#
_cell.length_a   1.000
_cell.length_b   1.000
_cell.length_c   1.000
_cell.angle_alpha   90.00
_cell.angle_beta   90.00
_cell.angle_gamma   90.00
#
_symmetry.space_group_name_H-M   'P 1'
#
loop_
_entity.id
_entity.type
_entity.pdbx_description
1 polymer ?
#
loop_
_entity_poly.entity_id
_entity_poly.type
_entity_poly.pdbx_seq_one_letter_code
_entity_poly.pdbx_strand_id
1 'polypeptide(L)'
;MPASPTRYPNTGKSSIINTLRRKKVCTVAPIPGETKVWQYITLMKRIFLIDCPGIVPPSTKDTEADILFRGVVRVEHVSNPEQFIPDLLAKCERKHLERTYEIKGWKNATEFIELLARKHGRLLKGGEPDESGVAKQVIADFNRGKIPWFVPPPEDTEERTGVDKKAAYKRKRAEREERAVAEQQAEYEAEQEDDLLPKKQRTE
;
A
#
# COMPACT_ATOMS: atom_id res chain seq x y z
N MET A 1 14.16 -28.34 -15.32
CA MET A 1 13.10 -28.11 -14.32
C MET A 1 12.42 -26.79 -14.64
N PRO A 2 11.09 -26.71 -14.72
CA PRO A 2 10.43 -25.43 -14.92
C PRO A 2 10.62 -24.59 -13.66
N ALA A 3 11.36 -23.49 -13.77
CA ALA A 3 11.50 -22.53 -12.69
C ALA A 3 10.12 -21.95 -12.39
N SER A 4 9.57 -22.27 -11.21
CA SER A 4 8.39 -21.59 -10.69
C SER A 4 8.68 -20.09 -10.68
N PRO A 5 7.79 -19.24 -11.23
CA PRO A 5 8.07 -17.83 -11.44
C PRO A 5 8.34 -17.16 -10.10
N THR A 6 9.61 -16.85 -9.87
CA THR A 6 10.10 -16.20 -8.66
C THR A 6 9.57 -14.78 -8.61
N ARG A 7 8.98 -14.41 -7.46
CA ARG A 7 8.33 -13.10 -7.28
C ARG A 7 9.33 -12.05 -6.86
N TYR A 8 9.13 -10.83 -7.34
CA TYR A 8 9.88 -9.65 -6.90
C TYR A 8 9.85 -9.48 -5.35
N PRO A 9 10.88 -8.86 -4.74
CA PRO A 9 10.85 -8.42 -3.35
C PRO A 9 9.65 -7.51 -3.05
N ASN A 10 9.25 -7.42 -1.79
CA ASN A 10 8.20 -6.50 -1.30
C ASN A 10 6.81 -6.60 -1.93
N THR A 11 6.53 -7.60 -2.77
CA THR A 11 5.19 -7.80 -3.34
C THR A 11 4.16 -8.43 -2.36
N GLY A 12 4.45 -8.47 -1.06
CA GLY A 12 3.54 -9.02 -0.04
C GLY A 12 3.42 -10.55 0.05
N LYS A 13 4.40 -11.33 -0.43
CA LYS A 13 4.39 -12.81 -0.35
C LYS A 13 4.11 -13.33 1.05
N SER A 14 4.96 -12.95 1.99
CA SER A 14 4.91 -13.34 3.40
C SER A 14 3.64 -12.80 4.09
N SER A 15 3.18 -11.61 3.68
CA SER A 15 1.91 -11.04 4.16
C SER A 15 0.71 -11.86 3.73
N ILE A 16 0.64 -12.31 2.46
CA ILE A 16 -0.42 -13.19 1.96
C ILE A 16 -0.46 -14.49 2.76
N ILE A 17 0.70 -15.08 3.06
CA ILE A 17 0.79 -16.30 3.86
C ILE A 17 0.25 -16.08 5.28
N ASN A 18 0.64 -14.97 5.91
CA ASN A 18 0.13 -14.61 7.24
C ASN A 18 -1.39 -14.42 7.25
N THR A 19 -1.94 -13.76 6.22
CA THR A 19 -3.39 -13.58 6.06
C THR A 19 -4.10 -14.92 5.89
N LEU A 20 -3.57 -15.82 5.04
CA LEU A 20 -4.13 -17.16 4.85
C LEU A 20 -4.08 -18.01 6.13
N ARG A 21 -3.03 -17.85 6.94
CA ARG A 21 -2.90 -18.52 8.25
C ARG A 21 -3.69 -17.85 9.37
N ARG A 22 -4.18 -16.64 9.17
CA ARG A 22 -4.81 -15.77 10.18
C ARG A 22 -3.94 -15.56 11.42
N LYS A 23 -2.62 -15.69 11.27
CA LYS A 23 -1.63 -15.49 12.34
C LYS A 23 -0.30 -15.08 11.74
N LYS A 24 0.53 -14.40 12.53
CA LYS A 24 1.90 -14.02 12.14
C LYS A 24 2.81 -15.26 12.16
N VAL A 25 3.07 -15.85 11.00
CA VAL A 25 3.99 -16.99 10.82
C VAL A 25 5.29 -16.55 10.16
N CYS A 26 5.20 -15.74 9.11
CA CYS A 26 6.33 -15.16 8.42
C CYS A 26 6.65 -13.78 9.01
N THR A 27 7.94 -13.46 9.08
CA THR A 27 8.39 -12.09 9.33
C THR A 27 8.07 -11.22 8.11
N VAL A 28 7.60 -10.00 8.36
CA VAL A 28 7.23 -9.04 7.33
C VAL A 28 7.78 -7.68 7.72
N ALA A 29 8.34 -6.97 6.75
CA ALA A 29 8.83 -5.61 6.93
C ALA A 29 8.73 -4.85 5.59
N PRO A 30 8.57 -3.51 5.60
CA PRO A 30 8.54 -2.68 4.40
C PRO A 30 9.96 -2.40 3.88
N ILE A 31 10.85 -3.40 3.95
CA ILE A 31 12.23 -3.35 3.47
C ILE A 31 12.53 -4.61 2.66
N PRO A 32 13.25 -4.48 1.54
CA PRO A 32 13.64 -5.64 0.76
C PRO A 32 14.64 -6.52 1.54
N GLY A 33 14.57 -7.82 1.26
CA GLY A 33 15.45 -8.82 1.86
C GLY A 33 15.05 -9.28 3.26
N GLU A 34 13.80 -9.09 3.67
CA GLU A 34 13.29 -9.59 4.96
C GLU A 34 13.30 -11.12 5.02
N THR A 35 12.67 -11.78 4.04
CA THR A 35 12.75 -13.24 3.88
C THR A 35 14.08 -13.59 3.22
N LYS A 36 15.01 -14.19 3.97
CA LYS A 36 16.34 -14.60 3.49
C LYS A 36 16.43 -16.07 3.10
N VAL A 37 15.69 -16.92 3.80
CA VAL A 37 15.70 -18.38 3.63
C VAL A 37 14.28 -18.83 3.37
N TRP A 38 14.13 -19.80 2.48
CA TRP A 38 12.85 -20.45 2.22
C TRP A 38 12.33 -21.23 3.44
N GLN A 39 11.01 -21.29 3.59
CA GLN A 39 10.37 -21.99 4.71
C GLN A 39 9.05 -22.65 4.30
N TYR A 40 8.77 -23.81 4.91
CA TYR A 40 7.51 -24.53 4.74
C TYR A 40 6.49 -24.10 5.80
N ILE A 41 5.27 -23.82 5.35
CA ILE A 41 4.17 -23.38 6.21
C ILE A 41 2.95 -24.24 5.93
N THR A 42 2.58 -25.08 6.89
CA THR A 42 1.40 -25.93 6.78
C THR A 42 0.14 -25.08 6.86
N LEU A 43 -0.66 -25.06 5.79
CA LEU A 43 -1.98 -24.42 5.78
C LEU A 43 -3.05 -25.41 6.25
N MET A 44 -3.07 -26.61 5.66
CA MET A 44 -3.98 -27.72 5.99
C MET A 44 -3.19 -29.04 6.01
N LYS A 45 -3.81 -30.14 6.46
CA LYS A 45 -3.16 -31.48 6.51
C LYS A 45 -2.52 -31.92 5.19
N ARG A 46 -3.01 -31.42 4.05
CA ARG A 46 -2.55 -31.79 2.70
C ARG A 46 -2.00 -30.62 1.88
N ILE A 47 -1.93 -29.41 2.43
CA ILE A 47 -1.51 -28.20 1.70
C ILE A 47 -0.40 -27.49 2.48
N PHE A 48 0.74 -27.37 1.83
CA PHE A 48 1.89 -26.61 2.31
C PHE A 48 2.10 -25.38 1.43
N LEU A 49 2.39 -24.26 2.07
CA LEU A 49 2.84 -23.04 1.44
C LEU A 49 4.35 -22.95 1.59
N ILE A 50 5.00 -22.38 0.58
CA ILE A 50 6.44 -22.12 0.61
C ILE A 50 6.62 -20.61 0.50
N ASP A 51 7.24 -20.00 1.51
CA ASP A 51 7.72 -18.63 1.42
C ASP A 51 9.17 -18.65 0.97
N CYS A 52 9.50 -17.86 -0.05
CA CYS A 52 10.84 -17.79 -0.63
C CYS A 52 11.34 -16.34 -0.67
N PRO A 53 12.66 -16.12 -0.63
CA PRO A 53 13.24 -14.81 -0.89
C PRO A 53 12.78 -14.27 -2.25
N GLY A 54 12.67 -12.94 -2.34
CA GLY A 54 12.37 -12.28 -3.62
C GLY A 54 13.57 -12.32 -4.55
N ILE A 55 13.34 -12.57 -5.84
CA ILE A 55 14.38 -12.58 -6.87
C ILE A 55 14.04 -11.53 -7.92
N VAL A 56 15.06 -10.84 -8.39
CA VAL A 56 14.98 -9.87 -9.48
C VAL A 56 15.83 -10.40 -10.63
N PRO A 57 15.21 -10.82 -11.74
CA PRO A 57 15.96 -11.25 -12.92
C PRO A 57 16.82 -10.09 -13.45
N PRO A 58 18.07 -10.33 -13.86
CA PRO A 58 18.84 -9.33 -14.56
C PRO A 58 18.19 -9.07 -15.93
N SER A 59 17.91 -7.81 -16.21
CA SER A 59 17.26 -7.37 -17.44
C SER A 59 17.97 -6.12 -17.93
N THR A 60 18.42 -6.14 -19.18
CA THR A 60 19.15 -5.03 -19.80
C THR A 60 18.24 -3.85 -20.17
N LYS A 61 16.92 -4.03 -20.10
CA LYS A 61 15.92 -2.99 -20.40
C LYS A 61 15.54 -2.16 -19.18
N ASP A 62 15.85 -2.66 -17.98
CA ASP A 62 15.44 -2.02 -16.74
C ASP A 62 16.42 -0.92 -16.36
N THR A 63 15.90 0.29 -16.18
CA THR A 63 16.70 1.41 -15.67
C THR A 63 16.91 1.27 -14.15
N GLU A 64 17.95 1.92 -13.64
CA GLU A 64 18.17 1.98 -12.18
C GLU A 64 16.98 2.59 -11.44
N ALA A 65 16.35 3.61 -12.03
CA ALA A 65 15.13 4.23 -11.52
C ALA A 65 13.99 3.21 -11.41
N ASP A 66 13.76 2.39 -12.45
CA ASP A 66 12.70 1.37 -12.41
C ASP A 66 12.97 0.29 -11.36
N ILE A 67 14.23 -0.11 -11.16
CA ILE A 67 14.61 -1.05 -10.10
C ILE A 67 14.33 -0.44 -8.72
N LEU A 68 14.64 0.85 -8.54
CA LEU A 68 14.44 1.58 -7.30
C LEU A 68 12.95 1.73 -6.94
N PHE A 69 12.12 2.11 -7.92
CA PHE A 69 10.68 2.32 -7.76
C PHE A 69 9.87 1.03 -7.61
N ARG A 70 10.46 -0.14 -7.93
CA ARG A 70 9.90 -1.45 -7.59
C ARG A 70 10.18 -1.88 -6.15
N GLY A 71 10.90 -1.07 -5.37
CA GLY A 71 11.23 -1.37 -3.97
C GLY A 71 12.18 -2.56 -3.82
N VAL A 72 13.04 -2.81 -4.81
CA VAL A 72 14.04 -3.89 -4.79
C VAL A 72 15.23 -3.54 -3.91
N VAL A 73 15.65 -2.28 -3.94
CA VAL A 73 16.84 -1.76 -3.27
C VAL A 73 16.43 -1.01 -2.01
N ARG A 74 17.29 -1.08 -0.98
CA ARG A 74 17.16 -0.24 0.22
C ARG A 74 17.54 1.19 -0.10
N VAL A 75 16.60 2.11 0.09
CA VAL A 75 16.75 3.53 -0.27
C VAL A 75 17.91 4.18 0.50
N GLU A 76 18.24 3.66 1.68
CA GLU A 76 19.33 4.12 2.52
C GLU A 76 20.70 4.03 1.83
N HIS A 77 20.90 2.98 1.02
CA HIS A 77 22.16 2.71 0.32
C HIS A 77 22.25 3.36 -1.07
N VAL A 78 21.20 4.05 -1.51
CA VAL A 78 21.22 4.76 -2.78
C VAL A 78 22.08 6.01 -2.64
N SER A 79 23.04 6.15 -3.57
CA SER A 79 23.87 7.34 -3.71
C SER A 79 23.14 8.34 -4.61
N ASN A 80 23.21 9.63 -4.27
CA ASN A 80 22.57 10.73 -5.01
C ASN A 80 21.08 10.45 -5.30
N PRO A 81 20.24 10.26 -4.26
CA PRO A 81 18.81 9.97 -4.41
C PRO A 81 18.01 11.06 -5.15
N GLU A 82 18.48 12.30 -5.12
CA GLU A 82 17.87 13.47 -5.77
C GLU A 82 17.69 13.30 -7.28
N GLN A 83 18.59 12.56 -7.94
CA GLN A 83 18.54 12.34 -9.40
C GLN A 83 17.31 11.54 -9.85
N PHE A 84 16.72 10.74 -8.96
CA PHE A 84 15.55 9.91 -9.27
C PHE A 84 14.22 10.64 -9.04
N ILE A 85 14.22 11.80 -8.39
CA ILE A 85 12.99 12.55 -8.10
C ILE A 85 12.27 13.02 -9.38
N PRO A 86 12.94 13.51 -10.45
CA PRO A 86 12.28 13.81 -11.71
C PRO A 86 11.47 12.64 -12.28
N ASP A 87 12.04 11.43 -12.29
CA ASP A 87 11.36 10.23 -12.81
C ASP A 87 10.18 9.82 -11.93
N LEU A 88 10.30 10.01 -10.61
CA LEU A 88 9.21 9.78 -9.66
C LEU A 88 8.05 10.76 -9.91
N LEU A 89 8.37 12.05 -10.06
CA LEU A 89 7.38 13.08 -10.37
C LEU A 89 6.67 12.82 -11.71
N ALA A 90 7.37 12.23 -12.69
CA ALA A 90 6.77 11.83 -13.97
C ALA A 90 5.77 10.66 -13.84
N LYS A 91 5.97 9.75 -12.87
CA LYS A 91 5.06 8.62 -12.61
C LYS A 91 3.86 8.99 -11.73
N CYS A 92 3.92 10.09 -11.00
CA CYS A 92 2.87 10.53 -10.08
C CYS A 92 2.06 11.71 -10.64
N GLU A 93 0.74 11.67 -10.46
CA GLU A 93 -0.07 12.86 -10.73
C GLU A 93 0.24 13.96 -9.71
N ARG A 94 0.44 15.18 -10.19
CA ARG A 94 0.72 16.35 -9.36
C ARG A 94 -0.29 16.54 -8.23
N LYS A 95 -1.58 16.33 -8.51
CA LYS A 95 -2.67 16.44 -7.54
C LYS A 95 -2.48 15.53 -6.33
N HIS A 96 -1.93 14.33 -6.51
CA HIS A 96 -1.66 13.39 -5.42
C HIS A 96 -0.51 13.86 -4.55
N LEU A 97 0.57 14.35 -5.16
CA LEU A 97 1.72 14.91 -4.44
C LEU A 97 1.34 16.16 -3.64
N GLU A 98 0.58 17.08 -4.25
CA GLU A 98 0.08 18.29 -3.57
C GLU A 98 -0.81 17.93 -2.37
N ARG A 99 -1.62 16.87 -2.48
CA ARG A 99 -2.45 16.40 -1.36
C ARG A 99 -1.64 15.72 -0.27
N THR A 100 -0.72 14.84 -0.63
CA THR A 100 0.06 14.04 0.33
C THR A 100 1.03 14.89 1.13
N TYR A 101 1.66 15.89 0.49
CA TYR A 101 2.66 16.74 1.11
C TYR A 101 2.15 18.14 1.44
N GLU A 102 0.94 18.53 1.01
CA GLU A 102 0.33 19.86 1.20
C GLU A 102 1.31 21.00 0.89
N ILE A 103 2.02 20.85 -0.22
CA ILE A 103 2.85 21.87 -0.87
C ILE A 103 2.24 22.15 -2.25
N LYS A 104 2.53 23.32 -2.82
CA LYS A 104 2.05 23.75 -4.14
C LYS A 104 3.12 24.57 -4.85
N GLY A 105 2.98 24.72 -6.17
CA GLY A 105 3.73 25.73 -6.93
C GLY A 105 5.17 25.41 -7.31
N TRP A 106 5.67 24.17 -7.13
CA TRP A 106 6.99 23.79 -7.64
C TRP A 106 6.98 23.60 -9.16
N LYS A 107 8.07 23.96 -9.84
CA LYS A 107 8.26 23.70 -11.28
C LYS A 107 9.20 22.53 -11.52
N ASN A 108 10.27 22.45 -10.72
CA ASN A 108 11.34 21.47 -10.88
C ASN A 108 11.41 20.50 -9.69
N ALA A 109 12.11 19.38 -9.88
CA ALA A 109 12.35 18.41 -8.80
C ALA A 109 13.13 19.02 -7.63
N THR A 110 14.12 19.86 -7.91
CA THR A 110 14.90 20.56 -6.88
C THR A 110 14.02 21.48 -6.03
N GLU A 111 13.20 22.33 -6.67
CA GLU A 111 12.25 23.19 -5.96
C GLU A 111 11.25 22.39 -5.11
N PHE A 112 10.80 21.23 -5.61
CA PHE A 112 9.92 20.33 -4.85
C PHE A 112 10.61 19.82 -3.58
N ILE A 113 11.86 19.37 -3.69
CA ILE A 113 12.65 18.89 -2.56
C ILE A 113 12.90 20.03 -1.55
N GLU A 114 13.29 21.22 -2.01
CA GLU A 114 13.54 22.38 -1.15
C GLU A 114 12.29 22.82 -0.38
N LEU A 115 11.15 22.95 -1.06
CA LEU A 115 9.87 23.30 -0.42
C LEU A 115 9.49 22.27 0.63
N LEU A 116 9.69 20.98 0.32
CA LEU A 116 9.39 19.89 1.23
C LEU A 116 10.34 19.88 2.44
N ALA A 117 11.63 20.12 2.22
CA ALA A 117 12.64 20.23 3.27
C ALA A 117 12.31 21.36 4.25
N ARG A 118 11.98 22.55 3.72
CA ARG A 118 11.59 23.72 4.51
C ARG A 118 10.30 23.47 5.28
N LYS A 119 9.29 22.86 4.65
CA LYS A 119 8.02 22.52 5.31
C LYS A 119 8.21 21.53 6.46
N HIS A 120 9.04 20.51 6.27
CA HIS A 120 9.31 19.50 7.30
C HIS A 120 10.39 19.89 8.31
N GLY A 121 11.02 21.07 8.17
CA GLY A 121 12.11 21.51 9.03
C GLY A 121 13.37 20.65 8.88
N ARG A 122 13.53 19.95 7.75
CA ARG A 122 14.67 19.07 7.50
C ARG A 122 15.80 19.86 6.84
N LEU A 123 16.50 20.61 7.69
CA LEU A 123 17.59 21.51 7.29
C LEU A 123 18.90 21.05 7.92
N LEU A 124 20.00 21.22 7.19
CA LEU A 124 21.36 21.05 7.66
C LEU A 124 21.81 22.24 8.50
N LYS A 125 23.00 22.12 9.11
CA LYS A 125 23.64 23.24 9.80
C LYS A 125 23.83 24.39 8.81
N GLY A 126 23.39 25.59 9.18
CA GLY A 126 23.40 26.76 8.30
C GLY A 126 22.06 27.04 7.60
N GLY A 127 21.03 26.19 7.80
CA GLY A 127 19.70 26.40 7.25
C GLY A 127 19.55 25.95 5.79
N GLU A 128 20.53 25.23 5.27
CA GLU A 128 20.47 24.62 3.93
C GLU A 128 19.52 23.41 3.93
N PRO A 129 18.65 23.25 2.92
CA PRO A 129 17.81 22.07 2.76
C PRO A 129 18.60 20.75 2.69
N ASP A 130 18.19 19.73 3.46
CA ASP A 130 18.74 18.37 3.34
C ASP A 130 18.12 17.65 2.12
N GLU A 131 18.65 17.92 0.92
CA GLU A 131 18.10 17.39 -0.32
C GLU A 131 18.13 15.86 -0.37
N SER A 132 19.26 15.25 -0.02
CA SER A 132 19.43 13.79 -0.06
C SER A 132 18.51 13.09 0.95
N GLY A 133 18.40 13.61 2.17
CA GLY A 133 17.53 13.03 3.18
C GLY A 133 16.04 13.13 2.83
N VAL A 134 15.61 14.25 2.26
CA VAL A 134 14.24 14.42 1.76
C VAL A 134 13.99 13.53 0.55
N ALA A 135 14.91 13.44 -0.40
CA ALA A 135 14.77 12.57 -1.57
C ALA A 135 14.61 11.09 -1.16
N LYS A 136 15.44 10.59 -0.23
CA LYS A 136 15.28 9.23 0.33
C LYS A 136 13.92 9.02 0.98
N GLN A 137 13.43 10.01 1.71
CA GLN A 137 12.11 9.94 2.34
C GLN A 137 10.99 9.88 1.30
N VAL A 138 11.05 10.69 0.24
CA VAL A 138 10.05 10.70 -0.84
C VAL A 138 10.03 9.36 -1.58
N ILE A 139 11.20 8.80 -1.91
CA ILE A 139 11.30 7.49 -2.56
C ILE A 139 10.76 6.37 -1.66
N ALA A 140 11.03 6.43 -0.35
CA ALA A 140 10.48 5.48 0.61
C ALA A 140 8.95 5.62 0.73
N ASP A 141 8.41 6.83 0.76
CA ASP A 141 6.98 7.13 0.78
C ASP A 141 6.27 6.60 -0.48
N PHE A 142 6.91 6.74 -1.65
CA PHE A 142 6.46 6.18 -2.91
C PHE A 142 6.37 4.65 -2.86
N ASN A 143 7.45 3.98 -2.43
CA ASN A 143 7.51 2.52 -2.35
C ASN A 143 6.55 1.93 -1.29
N ARG A 144 6.24 2.68 -0.22
CA ARG A 144 5.29 2.29 0.82
C ARG A 144 3.82 2.54 0.43
N GLY A 145 3.58 3.19 -0.71
CA GLY A 145 2.22 3.51 -1.18
C GLY A 145 1.57 4.69 -0.45
N LYS A 146 2.36 5.55 0.21
CA LYS A 146 1.85 6.81 0.79
C LYS A 146 1.46 7.81 -0.30
N ILE A 147 2.20 7.78 -1.42
CA ILE A 147 1.86 8.52 -2.63
C ILE A 147 1.09 7.58 -3.56
N PRO A 148 -0.19 7.86 -3.85
CA PRO A 148 -0.97 7.07 -4.82
C PRO A 148 -0.37 7.18 -6.22
N TRP A 149 -0.08 6.04 -6.85
CA TRP A 149 0.34 5.95 -8.25
C TRP A 149 0.01 4.57 -8.81
N PHE A 150 -0.16 4.48 -10.13
CA PHE A 150 -0.33 3.22 -10.85
C PHE A 150 0.09 3.38 -12.31
N VAL A 151 0.51 2.29 -12.95
CA VAL A 151 0.72 2.25 -14.41
C VAL A 151 -0.61 1.87 -15.05
N PRO A 152 -1.12 2.62 -16.04
CA PRO A 152 -2.34 2.23 -16.73
C PRO A 152 -2.13 0.88 -17.42
N PRO A 153 -3.14 -0.02 -17.41
CA PRO A 153 -3.07 -1.22 -18.20
C PRO A 153 -2.98 -0.86 -19.70
N PRO A 154 -2.46 -1.77 -20.55
CA PRO A 154 -2.59 -1.64 -21.99
C PRO A 154 -4.05 -1.39 -22.37
N GLU A 155 -4.29 -0.55 -23.38
CA GLU A 155 -5.63 -0.29 -23.87
C GLU A 155 -6.25 -1.58 -24.42
N ASP A 156 -7.46 -1.92 -23.95
CA ASP A 156 -8.23 -3.04 -24.49
C ASP A 156 -8.68 -2.66 -25.91
N THR A 157 -8.06 -3.26 -26.92
CA THR A 157 -8.46 -3.09 -28.33
C THR A 157 -9.70 -3.92 -28.71
N GLU A 158 -10.24 -4.70 -27.78
CA GLU A 158 -11.42 -5.53 -28.00
C GLU A 158 -12.69 -4.83 -27.49
N GLU A 159 -13.66 -4.62 -28.38
CA GLU A 159 -15.00 -4.16 -27.99
C GLU A 159 -15.71 -5.22 -27.15
N ARG A 160 -15.68 -5.05 -25.83
CA ARG A 160 -16.49 -5.87 -24.91
C ARG A 160 -17.96 -5.48 -25.00
N THR A 161 -18.77 -6.35 -25.62
CA THR A 161 -20.25 -6.28 -25.64
C THR A 161 -20.90 -6.72 -24.31
N GLY A 162 -20.13 -6.83 -23.24
CA GLY A 162 -20.60 -7.30 -21.93
C GLY A 162 -21.37 -6.23 -21.17
N VAL A 163 -22.62 -6.52 -20.80
CA VAL A 163 -23.44 -5.65 -19.93
C VAL A 163 -22.69 -5.38 -18.62
N ASP A 164 -22.42 -4.11 -18.32
CA ASP A 164 -21.63 -3.69 -17.17
C ASP A 164 -22.40 -3.90 -15.85
N LYS A 165 -22.26 -5.09 -15.25
CA LYS A 165 -22.95 -5.47 -14.00
C LYS A 165 -22.46 -4.69 -12.77
N LYS A 166 -21.42 -3.85 -12.89
CA LYS A 166 -20.86 -3.05 -11.78
C LYS A 166 -21.90 -2.20 -11.06
N ALA A 167 -22.82 -1.58 -11.79
CA ALA A 167 -23.90 -0.78 -11.21
C ALA A 167 -24.85 -1.63 -10.34
N ALA A 168 -25.16 -2.86 -10.78
CA ALA A 168 -26.03 -3.78 -10.05
C ALA A 168 -25.39 -4.27 -8.75
N TYR A 169 -24.08 -4.55 -8.75
CA TYR A 169 -23.35 -4.94 -7.53
C TYR A 169 -23.23 -3.79 -6.52
N LYS A 170 -23.05 -2.55 -7.00
CA LYS A 170 -22.98 -1.36 -6.13
C LYS A 170 -24.30 -1.10 -5.41
N ARG A 171 -25.44 -1.24 -6.12
CA ARG A 171 -26.79 -1.14 -5.53
C ARG A 171 -27.05 -2.23 -4.49
N LYS A 172 -26.78 -3.49 -4.83
CA LYS A 172 -26.94 -4.63 -3.90
C LYS A 172 -26.09 -4.52 -2.63
N ARG A 173 -24.94 -3.86 -2.71
CA ARG A 173 -24.07 -3.64 -1.55
C ARG A 173 -24.63 -2.54 -0.64
N ALA A 174 -25.07 -1.41 -1.21
CA ALA A 174 -25.71 -0.33 -0.46
C ALA A 174 -26.97 -0.83 0.27
N GLU A 175 -27.82 -1.60 -0.40
CA GLU A 175 -29.02 -2.21 0.21
C GLU A 175 -28.69 -3.13 1.40
N ARG A 176 -27.57 -3.86 1.34
CA ARG A 176 -27.11 -4.72 2.46
C ARG A 176 -26.55 -3.90 3.62
N GLU A 177 -25.84 -2.82 3.33
CA GLU A 177 -25.28 -1.93 4.35
C GLU A 177 -26.41 -1.16 5.07
N GLU A 178 -27.42 -0.66 4.34
CA GLU A 178 -28.61 -0.03 4.92
C GLU A 178 -29.42 -1.01 5.78
N ARG A 179 -29.60 -2.25 5.32
CA ARG A 179 -30.29 -3.28 6.09
C ARG A 179 -29.55 -3.65 7.38
N ALA A 180 -28.21 -3.75 7.33
CA ALA A 180 -27.41 -4.04 8.53
C ALA A 180 -27.47 -2.89 9.55
N VAL A 181 -27.50 -1.63 9.09
CA VAL A 181 -27.67 -0.46 9.97
C VAL A 181 -29.08 -0.44 10.59
N ALA A 182 -30.12 -0.77 9.82
CA ALA A 182 -31.48 -0.85 10.33
C ALA A 182 -31.66 -1.99 11.36
N GLU A 183 -31.05 -3.15 11.11
CA GLU A 183 -31.06 -4.28 12.05
C GLU A 183 -30.33 -3.92 13.37
N GLN A 184 -29.19 -3.23 13.30
CA GLN A 184 -28.47 -2.75 14.50
C GLN A 184 -29.24 -1.68 15.27
N GLN A 185 -29.92 -0.78 14.57
CA GLN A 185 -30.74 0.27 15.18
C GLN A 185 -31.96 -0.33 15.88
N ALA A 186 -32.60 -1.34 15.27
CA ALA A 186 -33.73 -2.06 15.86
C ALA A 186 -33.31 -2.89 17.08
N GLU A 187 -32.13 -3.52 17.06
CA GLU A 187 -31.58 -4.21 18.23
C GLU A 187 -31.30 -3.23 19.37
N TYR A 188 -30.72 -2.05 19.09
CA TYR A 188 -30.48 -1.02 20.10
C TYR A 188 -31.77 -0.45 20.70
N GLU A 189 -32.80 -0.22 19.88
CA GLU A 189 -34.11 0.25 20.34
C GLU A 189 -34.83 -0.81 21.19
N ALA A 190 -34.77 -2.09 20.79
CA ALA A 190 -35.33 -3.19 21.58
C ALA A 190 -34.63 -3.37 22.93
N GLU A 191 -33.30 -3.22 22.98
CA GLU A 191 -32.54 -3.28 24.24
C GLU A 191 -32.87 -2.11 25.19
N GLN A 192 -33.12 -0.90 24.65
CA GLN A 192 -33.55 0.25 25.45
C GLN A 192 -34.98 0.10 25.97
N GLU A 193 -35.88 -0.51 25.19
CA GLU A 193 -37.28 -0.70 25.57
C GLU A 193 -37.44 -1.79 26.65
N ASP A 194 -36.60 -2.84 26.62
CA ASP A 194 -36.59 -3.90 27.63
C ASP A 194 -36.00 -3.43 28.97
N ASP A 195 -35.06 -2.47 28.96
CA ASP A 195 -34.47 -1.86 30.17
C ASP A 195 -35.40 -0.84 30.85
N LEU A 196 -36.48 -0.40 30.18
CA LEU A 196 -37.50 0.50 30.72
C LEU A 196 -38.68 -0.21 31.41
N LEU A 197 -38.76 -1.55 31.40
CA LEU A 197 -39.81 -2.30 32.08
C LEU A 197 -39.57 -2.31 33.61
N PRO A 198 -40.45 -1.71 34.44
CA PRO A 198 -40.25 -1.66 35.87
C PRO A 198 -40.32 -3.06 36.49
N LYS A 199 -39.22 -3.51 37.10
CA LYS A 199 -39.14 -4.76 37.87
C LYS A 199 -40.18 -4.71 39.00
N LYS A 200 -41.27 -5.48 38.86
CA LYS A 200 -42.28 -5.65 39.91
C LYS A 200 -41.60 -6.11 41.20
N GLN A 201 -41.56 -5.23 42.19
CA GLN A 201 -41.13 -5.58 43.54
C GLN A 201 -42.07 -6.67 44.07
N ARG A 202 -41.49 -7.82 44.39
CA ARG A 202 -42.17 -8.95 45.02
C ARG A 202 -42.17 -8.68 46.52
N THR A 203 -43.29 -8.24 47.06
CA THR A 203 -43.50 -8.15 48.53
C THR A 203 -43.79 -9.53 49.09
N GLU A 204 -43.14 -9.84 50.21
CA GLU A 204 -43.29 -11.03 51.05
C GLU A 204 -44.70 -11.20 51.63
#